data_AF-A0A8T0DQT5-F1
#
_entry.id   AF-A0A8T0DQT5-F1
#
_cell.length_a   1.000
_cell.length_b   1.000
_cell.length_c   1.000
_cell.angle_alpha   90.00
_cell.angle_beta   90.00
_cell.angle_gamma   90.00
#
_symmetry.space_group_name_H-M   'P 1'
#
loop_
_entity.id
_entity.type
_entity.pdbx_description
1 polymer ?
#
loop_
_entity_poly.entity_id
_entity_poly.type
_entity_poly.pdbx_seq_one_letter_code
_entity_poly.pdbx_strand_id
1 'polypeptide(L)'
;MAIIQLSHLSGLDKISGPHTQRLLAGGWWGFVRHPNYLGDLMMAFAQSLPSGFAAGLPWFYPLFLTCVLCHRIWRTEYLNSEKYGLSFAMYKKLVPYKLIPRIY
;
A
#
# COMPACT_ATOMS: atom_id res chain seq x y z
N MET A 1 -9.88 -29.52 -0.66
CA MET A 1 -10.34 -29.11 0.69
C MET A 1 -9.54 -27.88 1.12
N ALA A 2 -9.89 -26.70 0.62
CA ALA A 2 -9.28 -25.42 1.01
C ALA A 2 -10.36 -24.32 1.07
N ILE A 3 -11.52 -24.68 1.62
CA ILE A 3 -12.60 -23.76 2.00
C ILE A 3 -12.45 -23.49 3.51
N ILE A 4 -11.30 -22.95 3.91
CA ILE A 4 -11.06 -22.51 5.28
C ILE A 4 -11.15 -20.98 5.27
N GLN A 5 -12.22 -20.49 5.90
CA GLN A 5 -12.45 -19.12 6.38
C GLN A 5 -12.11 -17.93 5.44
N LEU A 6 -13.06 -17.59 4.57
CA LEU A 6 -13.30 -16.20 4.18
C LEU A 6 -14.33 -15.50 5.09
N SER A 7 -14.79 -16.14 6.17
CA SER A 7 -15.81 -15.59 7.08
C SER A 7 -15.31 -14.40 7.91
N HIS A 8 -14.01 -14.31 8.24
CA HIS A 8 -13.46 -13.15 8.96
C HIS A 8 -13.31 -11.91 8.05
N LEU A 9 -13.29 -12.09 6.72
CA LEU A 9 -13.23 -10.98 5.75
C LEU A 9 -14.62 -10.61 5.20
N SER A 10 -15.70 -11.06 5.85
CA SER A 10 -17.09 -10.83 5.45
C SER A 10 -17.57 -9.41 5.74
N GLY A 11 -16.97 -8.72 6.73
CA GLY A 11 -17.25 -7.33 7.08
C GLY A 11 -16.30 -6.29 6.46
N LEU A 12 -15.45 -6.68 5.51
CA LEU A 12 -14.57 -5.73 4.82
C LEU A 12 -15.27 -5.19 3.57
N ASP A 13 -15.42 -3.87 3.51
CA ASP A 13 -15.98 -3.19 2.35
C ASP A 13 -15.16 -3.54 1.09
N LYS A 14 -15.83 -4.19 0.13
CA LYS A 14 -15.26 -4.59 -1.15
C LYS A 14 -15.96 -3.82 -2.25
N ILE A 15 -15.21 -3.03 -2.99
CA ILE A 15 -15.74 -2.31 -4.14
C ILE A 15 -15.70 -3.27 -5.32
N SER A 16 -16.89 -3.62 -5.81
CA SER A 16 -17.04 -4.47 -6.98
C SER A 16 -17.16 -3.59 -8.22
N GLY A 17 -16.37 -3.89 -9.25
CA GLY A 17 -16.46 -3.23 -10.55
C GLY A 17 -17.07 -4.13 -11.61
N PRO A 18 -17.17 -3.64 -12.87
CA PRO A 18 -17.58 -4.47 -14.01
C PRO A 18 -16.63 -5.64 -14.29
N HIS A 19 -15.42 -5.62 -13.73
CA HIS A 19 -14.48 -6.74 -13.76
C HIS A 19 -14.64 -7.64 -12.53
N THR A 20 -14.37 -8.95 -12.69
CA THR A 20 -14.42 -9.99 -11.65
C THR A 20 -13.51 -9.74 -10.44
N GLN A 21 -12.62 -8.75 -10.55
CA GLN A 21 -11.61 -8.42 -9.55
C GLN A 21 -12.12 -7.32 -8.61
N ARG A 22 -12.19 -7.63 -7.32
CA ARG A 22 -12.70 -6.73 -6.27
C ARG A 22 -11.57 -5.93 -5.63
N LEU A 23 -11.78 -4.65 -5.38
CA LEU A 23 -10.86 -3.82 -4.59
C LEU A 23 -11.23 -3.94 -3.12
N LEU A 24 -10.23 -4.20 -2.28
CA LEU A 24 -10.40 -4.29 -0.83
C LEU A 24 -10.27 -2.89 -0.21
N ALA A 25 -11.31 -2.38 0.43
CA ALA A 25 -11.33 -1.09 1.12
C ALA A 25 -11.47 -1.25 2.64
N GLY A 26 -11.22 -2.44 3.18
CA GLY A 26 -11.30 -2.73 4.61
C GLY A 26 -9.93 -3.01 5.25
N GLY A 27 -9.89 -2.91 6.59
CA GLY A 27 -8.67 -3.14 7.37
C GLY A 27 -7.59 -2.10 7.07
N TRP A 28 -6.32 -2.52 7.03
CA TRP A 28 -5.19 -1.65 6.68
C TRP A 28 -5.34 -1.00 5.28
N TRP A 29 -6.00 -1.68 4.34
CA TRP A 29 -6.23 -1.22 2.96
C TRP A 29 -7.35 -0.17 2.88
N GLY A 30 -8.17 -0.07 3.94
CA GLY A 30 -9.12 1.04 4.13
C GLY A 30 -8.48 2.30 4.71
N PHE A 31 -7.30 2.18 5.33
CA PHE A 31 -6.59 3.31 5.92
C PHE A 31 -5.58 3.94 4.95
N VAL A 32 -4.80 3.11 4.26
CA VAL A 32 -3.82 3.53 3.24
C VAL A 32 -3.83 2.56 2.06
N ARG A 33 -3.60 3.05 0.85
CA ARG A 33 -3.69 2.22 -0.37
C ARG A 33 -2.56 1.19 -0.50
N HIS A 34 -1.39 1.46 0.09
CA HIS A 34 -0.23 0.55 0.03
C HIS A 34 0.41 0.29 1.41
N PRO A 35 -0.28 -0.38 2.34
CA PRO A 35 0.25 -0.59 3.70
C PRO A 35 1.48 -1.52 3.73
N ASN A 36 1.61 -2.42 2.75
CA ASN A 36 2.81 -3.25 2.59
C ASN A 36 4.06 -2.40 2.40
N TYR A 37 3.98 -1.34 1.59
CA TYR A 37 5.13 -0.47 1.32
C TYR A 37 5.49 0.37 2.55
N LEU A 38 4.50 0.72 3.38
CA LEU A 38 4.76 1.34 4.68
C LEU A 38 5.54 0.38 5.60
N GLY A 39 5.14 -0.90 5.63
CA GLY A 39 5.87 -1.95 6.35
C GLY A 39 7.32 -2.12 5.87
N ASP A 40 7.54 -2.18 4.56
CA ASP A 40 8.88 -2.27 3.97
C ASP A 40 9.76 -1.08 4.38
N LEU A 41 9.23 0.14 4.35
CA LEU A 41 9.95 1.31 4.82
C LEU A 41 10.27 1.25 6.31
N MET A 42 9.28 0.92 7.15
CA MET A 42 9.50 0.78 8.59
C MET A 42 10.58 -0.25 8.91
N MET A 43 10.54 -1.39 8.23
CA MET A 43 11.56 -2.41 8.36
C MET A 43 12.93 -1.88 7.91
N ALA A 44 13.03 -1.23 6.75
CA ALA A 44 14.27 -0.67 6.23
C ALA A 44 14.89 0.39 7.14
N PHE A 45 14.07 1.27 7.74
CA PHE A 45 14.55 2.23 8.73
C PHE A 45 14.98 1.54 10.03
N ALA A 46 14.27 0.51 10.48
CA ALA A 46 14.61 -0.24 11.69
C ALA A 46 15.96 -0.98 11.59
N GLN A 47 16.34 -1.49 10.43
CA GLN A 47 17.66 -2.11 10.20
C GLN A 47 18.80 -1.09 10.28
N SER A 48 18.55 0.13 9.81
CA SER A 48 19.57 1.19 9.77
C SER A 48 19.74 1.90 11.12
N LEU A 49 18.68 1.97 11.94
CA LEU A 49 18.67 2.68 13.23
C LEU A 49 19.81 2.27 14.20
N PRO A 50 20.16 0.98 14.39
CA PRO A 50 21.26 0.57 15.25
C PRO A 50 22.64 1.11 14.84
N SER A 51 22.80 1.53 13.58
CA SER A 51 24.06 2.06 13.06
C SER A 51 24.33 3.51 13.49
N GLY A 52 23.35 4.16 14.15
CA GLY A 52 23.40 5.57 14.48
C GLY A 52 23.41 6.48 13.23
N PHE A 53 23.70 7.76 13.44
CA PHE A 53 23.68 8.78 12.37
C PHE A 53 25.08 9.19 11.89
N ALA A 54 26.14 8.60 12.46
CA ALA A 54 27.53 8.95 12.12
C ALA A 54 28.00 8.30 10.81
N ALA A 55 27.48 7.13 10.47
CA ALA A 55 27.77 6.44 9.22
C ALA A 55 26.61 6.64 8.23
N GLY A 56 26.86 7.23 7.07
CA GLY A 56 25.84 7.45 6.03
C GLY A 56 25.46 6.19 5.23
N LEU A 57 26.36 5.21 5.16
CA LEU A 57 26.17 4.01 4.33
C LEU A 57 24.91 3.19 4.69
N PRO A 58 24.59 2.94 5.98
CA PRO A 58 23.37 2.23 6.37
C PRO A 58 22.07 2.97 5.99
N TRP A 59 22.12 4.29 5.83
CA TRP A 59 20.96 5.10 5.44
C TRP A 59 20.71 5.13 3.93
N PHE A 60 21.70 4.71 3.12
CA PHE A 60 21.53 4.61 1.67
C PHE A 60 20.39 3.65 1.29
N TYR A 61 20.29 2.51 1.98
CA TYR A 61 19.25 1.52 1.71
C TYR A 61 17.81 2.04 1.92
N PRO A 62 17.41 2.57 3.10
CA PRO A 62 16.04 3.08 3.29
C PRO A 62 15.73 4.28 2.38
N LEU A 63 16.70 5.14 2.09
CA LEU A 63 16.50 6.27 1.16
C LEU A 63 16.28 5.78 -0.28
N PHE A 64 17.12 4.87 -0.77
CA PHE A 64 16.98 4.28 -2.09
C PHE A 64 15.65 3.52 -2.22
N LEU A 65 15.29 2.72 -1.20
CA LEU A 65 14.03 1.99 -1.16
C LEU A 65 12.83 2.95 -1.21
N THR A 66 12.89 4.07 -0.49
CA THR A 66 11.85 5.11 -0.54
C THR A 66 11.64 5.64 -1.95
N CYS A 67 12.73 5.97 -2.67
CA CYS A 67 12.63 6.44 -4.05
C CYS A 67 12.00 5.39 -4.99
N VAL A 68 12.44 4.13 -4.90
CA VAL A 68 11.91 3.03 -5.72
C VAL A 68 10.43 2.78 -5.41
N LEU A 69 10.03 2.82 -4.14
CA LEU A 69 8.64 2.63 -3.73
C LEU A 69 7.76 3.78 -4.20
N CYS A 70 8.20 5.04 -4.13
CA CYS A 70 7.47 6.18 -4.68
C CYS A 70 7.19 6.00 -6.19
N HIS A 71 8.21 5.59 -6.96
CA HIS A 71 8.04 5.29 -8.38
C HIS A 71 7.09 4.11 -8.60
N ARG A 72 7.24 3.04 -7.81
CA ARG A 72 6.37 1.85 -7.86
C ARG A 72 4.91 2.21 -7.60
N ILE A 73 4.63 3.04 -6.59
CA ILE A 73 3.28 3.49 -6.26
C ILE A 73 2.67 4.25 -7.43
N TRP A 74 3.42 5.19 -8.01
CA TRP A 74 2.94 5.94 -9.16
C TRP A 74 2.58 5.02 -10.34
N ARG A 75 3.47 4.09 -10.69
CA ARG A 75 3.23 3.09 -11.74
C ARG A 75 2.03 2.19 -11.42
N THR A 76 1.93 1.69 -10.18
CA THR A 76 0.82 0.81 -9.76
C THR A 76 -0.53 1.55 -9.76
N GLU A 77 -0.57 2.80 -9.33
CA GLU A 77 -1.78 3.63 -9.36
C GLU A 77 -2.22 3.90 -10.81
N TYR A 78 -1.29 4.17 -11.71
CA TYR A 78 -1.57 4.33 -13.14
C TYR A 78 -2.20 3.06 -13.72
N LEU A 79 -1.54 1.91 -13.57
CA LEU A 79 -2.02 0.62 -14.07
C LEU A 79 -3.38 0.22 -13.46
N ASN A 80 -3.58 0.49 -12.17
CA ASN A 80 -4.87 0.22 -11.50
C ASN A 80 -5.97 1.17 -12.00
N SER A 81 -5.65 2.41 -12.31
CA SER A 81 -6.62 3.34 -12.87
C SER A 81 -7.09 2.92 -14.25
N GLU A 82 -6.20 2.40 -15.10
CA GLU A 82 -6.56 1.84 -16.40
C GLU A 82 -7.34 0.53 -16.26
N LYS A 83 -6.92 -0.36 -15.35
CA LYS A 83 -7.54 -1.69 -15.17
C LYS A 83 -8.92 -1.66 -14.54
N TYR A 84 -9.16 -0.78 -13.55
CA TYR A 84 -10.37 -0.79 -12.72
C TYR A 84 -11.26 0.44 -12.93
N GLY A 85 -10.78 1.46 -13.65
CA GLY A 85 -11.56 2.63 -14.05
C GLY A 85 -12.36 3.27 -12.91
N LEU A 86 -13.69 3.31 -13.06
CA LEU A 86 -14.62 3.91 -12.11
C LEU A 86 -14.54 3.31 -10.70
N SER A 87 -14.34 1.99 -10.57
CA SER A 87 -14.20 1.35 -9.26
C SER A 87 -12.95 1.80 -8.53
N PHE A 88 -11.87 2.09 -9.25
CA PHE A 88 -10.66 2.66 -8.67
C PHE A 88 -10.83 4.12 -8.29
N ALA A 89 -11.61 4.88 -9.06
CA ALA A 89 -11.96 6.25 -8.69
C ALA A 89 -12.75 6.29 -7.38
N MET A 90 -13.72 5.38 -7.20
CA MET A 90 -14.46 5.23 -5.94
C MET A 90 -13.55 4.78 -4.79
N TYR A 91 -12.64 3.83 -5.06
CA TYR A 91 -11.64 3.40 -4.09
C TYR A 91 -10.74 4.54 -3.61
N LYS A 92 -10.23 5.37 -4.53
CA LYS A 92 -9.40 6.53 -4.19
C LYS A 92 -10.14 7.57 -3.36
N LYS A 93 -11.47 7.69 -3.51
CA LYS A 93 -12.30 8.58 -2.66
C LYS A 93 -12.44 8.03 -1.24
N LEU A 94 -12.63 6.72 -1.10
CA LEU A 94 -12.75 6.07 0.20
C LEU A 94 -11.41 6.02 0.95
N VAL A 95 -10.32 5.79 0.23
CA VAL A 95 -8.97 5.64 0.79
C VAL A 95 -8.07 6.67 0.12
N PRO A 96 -8.03 7.94 0.59
CA PRO A 96 -7.33 9.03 -0.10
C PRO A 96 -5.80 8.96 0.02
N TYR A 97 -5.28 8.29 1.05
CA TYR A 97 -3.85 8.25 1.37
C TYR A 97 -3.14 7.08 0.68
N LYS A 98 -1.95 7.32 0.12
CA LYS A 98 -1.14 6.28 -0.53
C LYS A 98 -0.36 5.46 0.48
N LEU A 99 0.31 6.14 1.42
CA LEU A 99 1.31 5.53 2.29
C LEU A 99 1.31 6.11 3.70
N ILE A 100 1.28 7.44 3.85
CA ILE A 100 1.28 8.11 5.15
C ILE A 100 0.10 9.08 5.20
N PRO A 101 -0.85 8.90 6.14
CA PRO A 101 -1.96 9.82 6.29
C PRO A 101 -1.47 11.27 6.42
N ARG A 102 -2.07 12.17 5.62
CA ARG A 102 -1.81 13.62 5.60
C ARG A 102 -0.47 14.06 5.02
N ILE A 103 0.41 13.14 4.62
CA ILE A 103 1.69 13.46 3.97
C ILE A 103 1.68 12.92 2.52
N TYR A 104 1.22 11.69 2.31
CA TYR A 104 1.23 11.01 1.00
C TYR A 104 0.15 9.92 0.85
#